data_AF-A0A916TJY9-F1
#
_entry.id   AF-A0A916TJY9-F1
#
_cell.length_a   1.000
_cell.length_b   1.000
_cell.length_c   1.000
_cell.angle_alpha   90.00
_cell.angle_beta   90.00
_cell.angle_gamma   90.00
#
_symmetry.space_group_name_H-M   'P 1'
#
loop_
_entity.id
_entity.type
_entity.pdbx_description
1 polymer ?
#
loop_
_entity_poly.entity_id
_entity_poly.type
_entity_poly.pdbx_seq_one_letter_code
_entity_poly.pdbx_strand_id
1 'polypeptide(L)'
;MLGYVLRRLANYVVLLLIATFLTYILASYTFEPLASLLGRNPPVPPQVLAAKREALHLDENPFLRYFSWLGDLLFHGSFGQTIAAGSVNDELWRRIGVSLRLVTIGTILGAVFGTLIGAYSAVRQYKLFDHISTVISFILISIPVLVLAPVLKYLAVQFNQSTGTTFFQYTGETSATLSGGLGDEIVNRAQHLLVPTILLILFTIGSYSRYMRASMLDEMHSDYIRTARAKGLTRGRAIFRHGFRTALIPMATLFAFGIGAIITGATFTERVFGWYGMGDWLIYGIDTQDINITLAVAFFSALSVLLSGLLSDIITAALDPRVRVLWPRAVRTPHPIGVLPRRSPPPIRVLVRPTGRKISPHDHVAGSHRVDGCGRSRIRTGRTSTTHRPALYAQQAGAVRCAGTRRDVRRGVRAATTAALRL
;
A
#
# COMPACT_ATOMS: atom_id res chain seq x y z
N MET A 1 10.20 10.95 -25.11
CA MET A 1 10.80 10.64 -23.79
C MET A 1 11.14 11.90 -23.02
N LEU A 2 11.99 12.80 -23.54
CA LEU A 2 12.39 14.03 -22.84
C LEU A 2 11.21 14.91 -22.39
N GLY A 3 10.24 15.21 -23.27
CA GLY A 3 9.07 16.04 -22.89
C GLY A 3 8.15 15.41 -21.84
N TYR A 4 8.06 14.08 -21.79
CA TYR A 4 7.31 13.36 -20.75
C TYR A 4 8.03 13.42 -19.39
N VAL A 5 9.35 13.18 -19.40
CA VAL A 5 10.20 13.29 -18.20
C VAL A 5 10.21 14.72 -17.68
N LEU A 6 10.33 15.73 -18.54
CA LEU A 6 10.34 17.14 -18.15
C LEU A 6 9.01 17.57 -17.51
N ARG A 7 7.86 17.19 -18.12
CA ARG A 7 6.53 17.48 -17.55
C ARG A 7 6.34 16.79 -16.20
N ARG A 8 6.89 15.59 -16.04
CA ARG A 8 6.84 14.85 -14.78
C ARG A 8 7.70 15.51 -13.69
N LEU A 9 8.92 15.92 -14.03
CA LEU A 9 9.79 16.65 -13.12
C LEU A 9 9.17 17.99 -12.72
N ALA A 10 8.55 18.71 -13.65
CA ALA A 10 7.81 19.94 -13.33
C ALA A 10 6.67 19.68 -12.34
N ASN A 11 5.87 18.62 -12.54
CA ASN A 11 4.83 18.23 -11.59
C ASN A 11 5.41 17.89 -10.20
N TYR A 12 6.58 17.25 -10.14
CA TYR A 12 7.26 16.94 -8.89
C TYR A 12 7.75 18.18 -8.15
N VAL A 13 8.30 19.16 -8.87
CA VAL A 13 8.68 20.45 -8.29
C VAL A 13 7.44 21.16 -7.72
N VAL A 14 6.34 21.20 -8.47
CA VAL A 14 5.08 21.79 -8.00
C VAL A 14 4.56 21.09 -6.75
N LEU A 15 4.55 19.75 -6.74
CA LEU A 15 4.14 18.96 -5.58
C LEU A 15 5.01 19.24 -4.35
N LEU A 16 6.32 19.35 -4.53
CA LEU A 16 7.27 19.63 -3.46
C LEU A 16 7.11 21.06 -2.91
N LEU A 17 6.88 22.04 -3.78
CA LEU A 17 6.57 23.41 -3.37
C LEU A 17 5.25 23.48 -2.59
N ILE A 18 4.21 22.81 -3.07
CA ILE A 18 2.92 22.75 -2.35
C ILE A 18 3.09 22.07 -0.99
N ALA A 19 3.79 20.93 -0.92
CA ALA A 19 4.00 20.20 0.32
C ALA A 19 4.76 21.06 1.35
N THR A 20 5.88 21.65 0.95
CA THR A 20 6.70 22.51 1.84
C THR A 20 5.97 23.79 2.24
N PHE A 21 5.24 24.43 1.33
CA PHE A 21 4.43 25.61 1.61
C PHE A 21 3.35 25.31 2.64
N LEU A 22 2.57 24.24 2.44
CA LEU A 22 1.52 23.86 3.38
C LEU A 22 2.10 23.48 4.74
N THR A 23 3.21 22.74 4.79
CA THR A 23 3.90 22.42 6.04
C THR A 23 4.41 23.69 6.74
N TYR A 24 5.02 24.63 6.00
CA TYR A 24 5.55 25.87 6.58
C TYR A 24 4.46 26.73 7.20
N ILE A 25 3.37 26.94 6.46
CA ILE A 25 2.25 27.75 6.90
C ILE A 25 1.58 27.11 8.11
N LEU A 26 1.33 25.79 8.07
CA LEU A 26 0.80 25.07 9.22
C LEU A 26 1.71 25.18 10.45
N ALA A 27 3.01 24.96 10.28
CA ALA A 27 3.99 25.08 11.36
C ALA A 27 4.04 26.52 11.90
N SER A 28 4.01 27.53 11.04
CA SER A 28 4.04 28.95 11.46
C SER A 28 2.82 29.37 12.26
N TYR A 29 1.64 28.77 12.01
CA TYR A 29 0.43 29.04 12.78
C TYR A 29 0.30 28.17 14.04
N THR A 30 0.93 27.00 14.07
CA THR A 30 0.79 26.03 15.17
C THR A 30 1.89 26.17 16.21
N PHE A 31 3.11 26.53 15.78
CA PHE A 31 4.29 26.54 16.64
C PHE A 31 4.53 27.91 17.26
N GLU A 32 4.94 27.89 18.53
CA GLU A 32 5.46 29.02 19.29
C GLU A 32 6.95 28.79 19.56
N PRO A 33 7.84 29.09 18.59
CA PRO A 33 9.27 28.71 18.66
C PRO A 33 10.02 29.29 19.87
N LEU A 34 9.51 30.36 20.48
CA LEU A 34 10.10 30.96 21.69
C LEU A 34 9.56 30.36 23.00
N ALA A 35 8.51 29.53 22.97
CA ALA A 35 7.91 28.93 24.16
C ALA A 35 8.93 28.09 24.96
N SER A 36 9.81 27.38 24.25
CA SER A 36 10.90 26.59 24.87
C SER A 36 11.92 27.45 25.64
N LEU A 37 12.08 28.72 25.27
CA LEU A 37 12.97 29.67 25.96
C LEU A 37 12.26 30.36 27.13
N LEU A 38 10.96 30.62 26.99
CA LEU A 38 10.13 31.22 28.04
C LEU A 38 9.98 30.31 29.26
N GLY A 39 9.94 28.99 29.05
CA GLY A 39 9.83 27.99 30.13
C GLY A 39 11.14 27.65 30.86
N ARG A 40 12.27 28.29 30.53
CA ARG A 40 13.56 28.00 31.17
C ARG A 40 13.66 28.62 32.57
N ASN A 41 14.33 27.90 33.47
CA ASN A 41 14.68 28.37 34.81
C ASN A 41 16.21 28.31 34.98
N PRO A 42 16.91 29.45 35.18
CA PRO A 42 16.40 30.81 35.36
C PRO A 42 15.75 31.40 34.09
N PRO A 43 14.82 32.37 34.23
CA PRO A 43 14.15 33.01 33.11
C PRO A 43 15.16 33.68 32.16
N VAL A 44 14.94 33.52 30.84
CA VAL A 44 15.79 34.13 29.83
C VAL A 44 15.55 35.66 29.82
N PRO A 45 16.61 36.50 29.78
CA PRO A 45 16.45 37.95 29.74
C PRO A 45 15.60 38.40 28.54
N PRO A 46 14.70 39.40 28.70
CA PRO A 46 13.82 39.88 27.63
C PRO A 46 14.57 40.35 26.37
N GLN A 47 15.77 40.89 26.54
CA GLN A 47 16.63 41.35 25.45
C GLN A 47 17.06 40.22 24.52
N VAL A 48 17.37 39.04 25.09
CA VAL A 48 17.76 37.85 24.32
C VAL A 48 16.56 37.28 23.56
N LEU A 49 15.37 37.32 24.17
CA LEU A 49 14.13 36.89 23.53
C LEU A 49 13.76 37.79 22.34
N ALA A 50 13.88 39.11 22.49
CA ALA A 50 13.64 40.07 21.41
C ALA A 50 14.64 39.88 20.25
N ALA A 51 15.94 39.76 20.56
CA ALA A 51 16.97 39.50 19.55
C ALA A 51 16.72 38.17 18.82
N LYS A 52 16.27 37.12 19.54
CA LYS A 52 15.96 35.83 18.91
C LYS A 52 14.68 35.88 18.07
N ARG A 53 13.69 36.67 18.47
CA ARG A 53 12.44 36.90 17.73
C ARG A 53 12.72 37.58 16.39
N GLU A 54 13.56 38.61 16.41
CA GLU A 54 14.01 39.33 15.23
C GLU A 54 14.86 38.43 14.32
N ALA A 55 15.83 37.69 14.87
CA ALA A 55 16.68 36.78 14.11
C ALA A 55 15.90 35.63 13.41
N LEU A 56 14.73 35.26 13.91
CA LEU A 56 13.86 34.24 13.32
C LEU A 56 12.75 34.84 12.42
N HIS A 57 12.76 36.17 12.23
CA HIS A 57 11.76 36.93 11.47
C HIS A 57 10.32 36.67 11.93
N LEU A 58 10.09 36.40 13.23
CA LEU A 58 8.78 35.95 13.72
C LEU A 58 7.68 37.02 13.63
N ASP A 59 8.06 38.30 13.48
CA ASP A 59 7.13 39.42 13.34
C ASP A 59 6.67 39.65 11.89
N GLU A 60 7.32 39.00 10.93
CA GLU A 60 6.95 39.09 9.52
C GLU A 60 5.79 38.16 9.17
N ASN A 61 5.10 38.49 8.08
CA ASN A 61 4.02 37.66 7.57
C ASN A 61 4.55 36.24 7.21
N PRO A 62 3.95 35.14 7.72
CA PRO A 62 4.36 33.77 7.42
C PRO A 62 4.50 33.45 5.93
N PHE A 63 3.68 34.07 5.06
CA PHE A 63 3.78 33.88 3.61
C PHE A 63 5.09 34.43 3.06
N LEU A 64 5.53 35.61 3.50
CA LEU A 64 6.78 36.23 3.06
C LEU A 64 7.99 35.45 3.58
N ARG A 65 7.92 34.99 4.83
CA ARG A 65 8.96 34.18 5.46
C ARG A 65 9.19 32.84 4.76
N TYR A 66 8.14 32.24 4.19
CA TYR A 66 8.30 31.04 3.36
C TYR A 66 9.12 31.35 2.10
N PHE A 67 8.85 32.47 1.42
CA PHE A 67 9.57 32.83 0.20
C PHE A 67 11.02 33.26 0.47
N SER A 68 11.31 33.89 1.62
CA SER A 68 12.70 34.15 2.03
C SER A 68 13.43 32.84 2.31
N TRP A 69 12.84 31.92 3.07
CA TRP A 69 13.39 30.59 3.30
C TRP A 69 13.60 29.81 1.99
N LEU A 70 12.64 29.85 1.07
CA LEU A 70 12.75 29.20 -0.23
C LEU A 70 13.88 29.83 -1.06
N GLY A 71 14.06 31.15 -0.97
CA GLY A 71 15.19 31.86 -1.57
C GLY A 71 16.52 31.36 -1.02
N ASP A 72 16.65 31.25 0.30
CA ASP A 72 17.86 30.73 0.94
C ASP A 72 18.15 29.28 0.55
N LEU A 73 17.12 28.46 0.44
CA LEU A 73 17.25 27.09 -0.04
C LEU A 73 17.71 27.03 -1.51
N LEU A 74 17.14 27.86 -2.38
CA LEU A 74 17.43 27.81 -3.83
C LEU A 74 18.78 28.44 -4.20
N PHE A 75 19.16 29.56 -3.55
CA PHE A 75 20.36 30.30 -3.89
C PHE A 75 21.58 29.89 -3.05
N HIS A 76 21.37 29.53 -1.77
CA HIS A 76 22.46 29.19 -0.85
C HIS A 76 22.47 27.72 -0.45
N GLY A 77 21.43 26.95 -0.79
CA GLY A 77 21.30 25.56 -0.36
C GLY A 77 21.08 25.41 1.15
N SER A 78 20.65 26.47 1.84
CA SER A 78 20.53 26.49 3.30
C SER A 78 19.10 26.21 3.75
N PHE A 79 18.93 25.24 4.65
CA PHE A 79 17.65 24.99 5.33
C PHE A 79 17.42 25.92 6.54
N GLY A 80 18.39 26.78 6.85
CA GLY A 80 18.36 27.68 7.99
C GLY A 80 19.06 27.12 9.23
N GLN A 81 18.82 27.78 10.37
CA GLN A 81 19.36 27.40 11.67
C GLN A 81 18.26 26.95 12.61
N THR A 82 18.59 26.07 13.54
CA THR A 82 17.67 25.67 14.60
C THR A 82 17.47 26.79 15.61
N ILE A 83 16.44 26.68 16.46
CA ILE A 83 16.23 27.59 17.59
C ILE A 83 17.48 27.61 18.50
N ALA A 84 18.18 26.49 18.62
CA ALA A 84 19.44 26.36 19.37
C ALA A 84 20.69 26.88 18.62
N ALA A 85 20.52 27.54 17.46
CA ALA A 85 21.59 28.05 16.59
C ALA A 85 22.51 26.96 15.97
N GLY A 86 22.02 25.73 15.87
CA GLY A 86 22.68 24.67 15.11
C GLY A 86 22.37 24.77 13.61
N SER A 87 23.32 24.38 12.77
CA SER A 87 23.12 24.26 11.33
C SER A 87 22.19 23.07 11.01
N VAL A 88 21.09 23.33 10.32
CA VAL A 88 20.13 22.28 9.91
C VAL A 88 20.75 21.40 8.82
N ASN A 89 21.58 21.96 7.95
CA ASN A 89 22.22 21.26 6.84
C ASN A 89 23.15 20.13 7.30
N ASP A 90 23.99 20.40 8.30
CA ASP A 90 24.99 19.43 8.77
C ASP A 90 24.32 18.23 9.42
N GLU A 91 23.26 18.50 10.19
CA GLU A 91 22.50 17.46 10.86
C GLU A 91 21.61 16.67 9.90
N LEU A 92 21.05 17.33 8.87
CA LEU A 92 20.21 16.70 7.85
C LEU A 92 20.93 15.54 7.16
N TRP A 93 22.13 15.75 6.61
CA TRP A 93 22.85 14.71 5.88
C TRP A 93 23.25 13.53 6.76
N ARG A 94 23.68 13.81 8.00
CA ARG A 94 24.03 12.78 8.97
C ARG A 94 22.83 11.89 9.27
N ARG A 95 21.67 12.49 9.54
CA ARG A 95 20.43 11.77 9.89
C ARG A 95 19.84 10.99 8.71
N ILE A 96 19.91 11.54 7.50
CA ILE A 96 19.55 10.81 6.27
C ILE A 96 20.36 9.52 6.17
N GLY A 97 21.67 9.58 6.39
CA GLY A 97 22.55 8.41 6.34
C GLY A 97 22.17 7.33 7.35
N VAL A 98 21.81 7.72 8.58
CA VAL A 98 21.39 6.80 9.64
C VAL A 98 20.08 6.09 9.27
N SER A 99 19.05 6.85 8.87
CA SER A 99 17.76 6.28 8.45
C SER A 99 17.90 5.36 7.24
N LEU A 100 18.68 5.77 6.24
CA LEU A 100 18.89 4.99 5.03
C LEU A 100 19.52 3.64 5.34
N ARG A 101 20.56 3.59 6.18
CA ARG A 101 21.23 2.34 6.58
C ARG A 101 20.28 1.38 7.28
N LEU A 102 19.51 1.90 8.23
CA LEU A 102 18.59 1.11 9.05
C LEU A 102 17.46 0.51 8.19
N VAL A 103 16.79 1.35 7.40
CA VAL A 103 15.54 0.94 6.75
C VAL A 103 15.80 0.16 5.47
N THR A 104 16.81 0.52 4.69
CA THR A 104 17.08 -0.12 3.40
C THR A 104 17.27 -1.63 3.55
N ILE A 105 18.06 -2.06 4.54
CA ILE A 105 18.33 -3.49 4.77
C ILE A 105 17.05 -4.21 5.20
N GLY A 106 16.32 -3.63 6.16
CA GLY A 106 15.07 -4.21 6.67
C GLY A 106 13.99 -4.35 5.59
N THR A 107 13.79 -3.32 4.78
CA THR A 107 12.81 -3.31 3.71
C THR A 107 13.18 -4.24 2.57
N ILE A 108 14.46 -4.30 2.17
CA ILE A 108 14.91 -5.23 1.12
C ILE A 108 14.71 -6.68 1.55
N LEU A 109 15.24 -7.05 2.72
CA LEU A 109 15.12 -8.42 3.22
C LEU A 109 13.66 -8.78 3.47
N GLY A 110 12.90 -7.87 4.10
CA GLY A 110 11.48 -8.05 4.35
C GLY A 110 10.65 -8.22 3.08
N ALA A 111 10.92 -7.43 2.03
CA ALA A 111 10.24 -7.54 0.75
C ALA A 111 10.58 -8.85 0.04
N VAL A 112 11.85 -9.27 0.06
CA VAL A 112 12.30 -10.54 -0.53
C VAL A 112 11.65 -11.71 0.19
N PHE A 113 11.80 -11.81 1.52
CA PHE A 113 11.24 -12.91 2.29
C PHE A 113 9.71 -12.91 2.24
N GLY A 114 9.07 -11.74 2.36
CA GLY A 114 7.62 -11.61 2.26
C GLY A 114 7.10 -12.08 0.90
N THR A 115 7.72 -11.65 -0.19
CA THR A 115 7.37 -12.09 -1.55
C THR A 115 7.54 -13.61 -1.72
N LEU A 116 8.65 -14.18 -1.25
CA LEU A 116 8.90 -15.62 -1.33
C LEU A 116 7.88 -16.43 -0.52
N ILE A 117 7.60 -16.01 0.72
CA ILE A 117 6.62 -16.65 1.61
C ILE A 117 5.22 -16.58 0.98
N GLY A 118 4.82 -15.41 0.47
CA GLY A 118 3.51 -15.21 -0.16
C GLY A 118 3.34 -16.03 -1.43
N ALA A 119 4.37 -16.07 -2.29
CA ALA A 119 4.36 -16.87 -3.51
C ALA A 119 4.28 -18.37 -3.20
N TYR A 120 5.08 -18.85 -2.24
CA TYR A 120 5.06 -20.25 -1.83
C TYR A 120 3.73 -20.64 -1.17
N SER A 121 3.16 -19.76 -0.35
CA SER A 121 1.85 -19.91 0.26
C SER A 121 0.74 -20.05 -0.79
N ALA A 122 0.74 -19.23 -1.84
CA ALA A 122 -0.22 -19.34 -2.95
C ALA A 122 -0.08 -20.66 -3.73
N VAL A 123 1.15 -21.10 -4.04
CA VAL A 123 1.37 -22.37 -4.74
C VAL A 123 0.87 -23.56 -3.91
N ARG A 124 1.02 -23.50 -2.58
CA ARG A 124 0.50 -24.50 -1.63
C ARG A 124 -0.81 -24.08 -0.97
N GLN A 125 -1.70 -23.44 -1.73
CA GLN A 125 -3.02 -23.02 -1.23
C GLN A 125 -3.74 -24.15 -0.49
N TYR A 126 -4.41 -23.79 0.62
CA TYR A 126 -5.16 -24.68 1.52
C TYR A 126 -4.33 -25.75 2.25
N LYS A 127 -3.00 -25.71 2.18
CA LYS A 127 -2.12 -26.57 3.00
C LYS A 127 -1.79 -25.91 4.34
N LEU A 128 -1.17 -26.68 5.23
CA LEU A 128 -0.77 -26.20 6.56
C LEU A 128 0.10 -24.94 6.49
N PHE A 129 1.06 -24.90 5.56
CA PHE A 129 1.92 -23.72 5.37
C PHE A 129 1.11 -22.45 5.02
N ASP A 130 0.09 -22.57 4.17
CA ASP A 130 -0.77 -21.45 3.80
C ASP A 130 -1.51 -20.89 5.02
N HIS A 131 -2.12 -21.78 5.82
CA HIS A 131 -2.82 -21.39 7.05
C HIS A 131 -1.88 -20.75 8.07
N ILE A 132 -0.72 -21.37 8.35
CA ILE A 132 0.25 -20.84 9.33
C ILE A 132 0.80 -19.49 8.87
N SER A 133 1.28 -19.39 7.62
CA SER A 133 1.83 -18.13 7.09
C SER A 133 0.78 -17.01 7.09
N THR A 134 -0.47 -17.33 6.79
CA THR A 134 -1.59 -16.38 6.83
C THR A 134 -1.88 -15.91 8.26
N VAL A 135 -1.96 -16.83 9.24
CA VAL A 135 -2.17 -16.48 10.66
C VAL A 135 -1.02 -15.62 11.19
N ILE A 136 0.23 -16.01 10.94
CA ILE A 136 1.40 -15.22 11.34
C ILE A 136 1.36 -13.82 10.71
N SER A 137 1.02 -13.72 9.41
CA SER A 137 0.94 -12.43 8.72
C SER A 137 -0.16 -11.55 9.30
N PHE A 138 -1.32 -12.11 9.68
CA PHE A 138 -2.37 -11.37 10.37
C PHE A 138 -1.94 -10.88 11.74
N ILE A 139 -1.23 -11.69 12.52
CA ILE A 139 -0.67 -11.28 13.82
C ILE A 139 0.30 -10.12 13.61
N LEU A 140 1.25 -10.23 12.67
CA LEU A 140 2.25 -9.20 12.38
C LEU A 140 1.63 -7.89 11.91
N ILE A 141 0.59 -7.93 11.08
CA ILE A 141 -0.13 -6.71 10.64
C ILE A 141 -0.93 -6.08 11.78
N SER A 142 -1.46 -6.89 12.70
CA SER A 142 -2.35 -6.41 13.77
C SER A 142 -1.59 -5.83 14.96
N ILE A 143 -0.33 -6.21 15.17
CA ILE A 143 0.51 -5.70 16.25
C ILE A 143 1.19 -4.39 15.81
N PRO A 144 0.95 -3.25 16.48
CA PRO A 144 1.67 -2.02 16.20
C PRO A 144 3.17 -2.17 16.42
N VAL A 145 3.98 -1.48 15.61
CA VAL A 145 5.45 -1.48 15.72
C VAL A 145 5.92 -1.09 17.13
N LEU A 146 5.23 -0.16 17.78
CA LEU A 146 5.50 0.28 19.17
C LEU A 146 5.32 -0.81 20.22
N VAL A 147 4.54 -1.85 19.95
CA VAL A 147 4.36 -3.01 20.85
C VAL A 147 5.39 -4.08 20.51
N LEU A 148 5.60 -4.34 19.21
CA LEU A 148 6.53 -5.36 18.76
C LEU A 148 8.00 -5.02 19.10
N ALA A 149 8.37 -3.74 19.05
CA ALA A 149 9.73 -3.27 19.31
C ALA A 149 10.20 -3.54 20.77
N PRO A 150 9.46 -3.17 21.84
CA PRO A 150 9.81 -3.54 23.21
C PRO A 150 9.84 -5.06 23.45
N VAL A 151 8.94 -5.82 22.81
CA VAL A 151 8.94 -7.29 22.91
C VAL A 151 10.23 -7.87 22.34
N LEU A 152 10.67 -7.41 21.15
CA LEU A 152 11.94 -7.82 20.55
C LEU A 152 13.13 -7.41 21.42
N LYS A 153 13.11 -6.21 22.01
CA LYS A 153 14.14 -5.75 22.95
C LYS A 153 14.20 -6.64 24.19
N TYR A 154 13.05 -7.00 24.76
CA TYR A 154 12.98 -7.92 25.90
C TYR A 154 13.54 -9.31 25.54
N LEU A 155 13.18 -9.86 24.38
CA LEU A 155 13.72 -11.15 23.91
C LEU A 155 15.23 -11.10 23.68
N ALA A 156 15.75 -10.00 23.13
CA ALA A 156 17.19 -9.79 22.95
C ALA A 156 17.93 -9.75 24.29
N VAL A 157 17.36 -9.08 25.30
CA VAL A 157 17.91 -9.05 26.67
C VAL A 157 17.92 -10.44 27.29
N GLN A 158 16.81 -11.18 27.20
CA GLN A 158 16.71 -12.55 27.71
C GLN A 158 17.74 -13.48 27.04
N PHE A 159 17.92 -13.36 25.73
CA PHE A 159 18.92 -14.13 24.99
C PHE A 159 20.34 -13.83 25.50
N ASN A 160 20.70 -12.56 25.63
CA ASN A 160 22.01 -12.14 26.14
C ASN A 160 22.26 -12.65 27.57
N GLN A 161 21.24 -12.59 28.44
CA GLN A 161 21.32 -13.09 29.82
C GLN A 161 21.51 -14.61 29.85
N SER A 162 20.77 -15.36 29.02
CA SER A 162 20.87 -16.82 28.97
C SER A 162 22.21 -17.32 28.44
N THR A 163 22.85 -16.57 27.54
CA THR A 163 24.13 -16.94 26.91
C THR A 163 25.33 -16.37 27.68
N GLY A 164 25.10 -15.45 28.63
CA GLY A 164 26.16 -14.72 29.33
C GLY A 164 27.01 -13.81 28.44
N THR A 165 26.57 -13.52 27.22
CA THR A 165 27.30 -12.70 26.23
C THR A 165 26.42 -11.55 25.71
N THR A 166 27.03 -10.41 25.41
CA THR A 166 26.35 -9.23 24.85
C THR A 166 26.29 -9.29 23.32
N PHE A 167 25.71 -10.36 22.77
CA PHE A 167 25.64 -10.54 21.31
C PHE A 167 24.70 -9.53 20.64
N PHE A 168 23.52 -9.30 21.21
CA PHE A 168 22.58 -8.31 20.69
C PHE A 168 22.73 -6.98 21.43
N GLN A 169 23.19 -5.96 20.73
CA GLN A 169 23.06 -4.58 21.20
C GLN A 169 21.82 -3.97 20.53
N TYR A 170 21.04 -3.22 21.28
CA TYR A 170 19.71 -2.78 20.83
C TYR A 170 19.46 -1.29 21.07
N THR A 171 20.45 -0.52 21.51
CA THR A 171 20.31 0.91 21.76
C THR A 171 21.43 1.68 21.08
N GLY A 172 21.09 2.63 20.20
CA GLY A 172 22.07 3.45 19.49
C GLY A 172 22.68 2.78 18.25
N GLU A 173 23.54 3.53 17.55
CA GLU A 173 24.22 3.08 16.33
C GLU A 173 25.55 2.35 16.63
N THR A 174 26.24 2.75 17.70
CA THR A 174 27.54 2.20 18.13
C THR A 174 27.67 2.28 19.65
N SER A 175 28.38 1.34 20.26
CA SER A 175 28.76 1.46 21.68
C SER A 175 29.80 2.57 21.86
N ALA A 176 29.60 3.46 22.83
CA ALA A 176 30.55 4.55 23.15
C ALA A 176 31.92 4.07 23.67
N THR A 177 32.07 2.78 23.96
CA THR A 177 33.21 2.18 24.67
C THR A 177 34.16 1.35 23.80
N LEU A 178 33.99 1.32 22.47
CA LEU A 178 34.93 0.58 21.61
C LEU A 178 36.07 1.49 21.09
N SER A 179 37.27 1.20 21.58
CA SER A 179 38.56 1.64 21.04
C SER A 179 39.24 0.45 20.32
N GLY A 180 38.58 -0.09 19.30
CA GLY A 180 39.03 -1.26 18.53
C GLY A 180 39.34 -0.93 17.06
N GLY A 181 39.90 -1.90 16.32
CA GLY A 181 40.18 -1.75 14.88
C GLY A 181 38.91 -1.74 14.02
N LEU A 182 39.03 -1.45 12.71
CA LEU A 182 37.90 -1.39 11.76
C LEU A 182 36.98 -2.63 11.79
N GLY A 183 37.52 -3.82 12.10
CA GLY A 183 36.75 -5.05 12.23
C GLY A 183 35.79 -5.05 13.42
N ASP A 184 36.22 -4.54 14.57
CA ASP A 184 35.41 -4.50 15.79
C ASP A 184 34.29 -3.46 15.68
N GLU A 185 34.54 -2.35 14.97
CA GLU A 185 33.53 -1.34 14.67
C GLU A 185 32.42 -1.89 13.77
N ILE A 186 32.77 -2.67 12.75
CA ILE A 186 31.78 -3.32 11.86
C ILE A 186 30.93 -4.34 12.63
N VAL A 187 31.57 -5.19 13.45
CA VAL A 187 30.85 -6.17 14.27
C VAL A 187 29.94 -5.45 15.26
N ASN A 188 30.43 -4.41 15.93
CA ASN A 188 29.63 -3.64 16.86
C ASN A 188 28.40 -3.03 16.18
N ARG A 189 28.58 -2.40 15.02
CA ARG A 189 27.47 -1.80 14.28
C ARG A 189 26.47 -2.84 13.78
N ALA A 190 26.95 -4.01 13.35
CA ALA A 190 26.09 -5.12 12.97
C ALA A 190 25.23 -5.63 14.14
N GLN A 191 25.82 -5.75 15.33
CA GLN A 191 25.10 -6.14 16.55
C GLN A 191 23.96 -5.16 16.89
N HIS A 192 24.20 -3.86 16.74
CA HIS A 192 23.19 -2.80 16.97
C HIS A 192 22.09 -2.79 15.91
N LEU A 193 22.40 -3.22 14.69
CA LEU A 193 21.49 -3.16 13.55
C LEU A 193 20.58 -4.40 13.46
N LEU A 194 20.97 -5.55 14.04
CA LEU A 194 20.23 -6.81 13.92
C LEU A 194 18.79 -6.73 14.44
N VAL A 195 18.58 -6.34 15.69
CA VAL A 195 17.23 -6.32 16.31
C VAL A 195 16.30 -5.32 15.61
N PRO A 196 16.71 -4.07 15.34
CA PRO A 196 15.90 -3.13 14.56
C PRO A 196 15.59 -3.65 13.14
N THR A 197 16.54 -4.33 12.50
CA THR A 197 16.34 -4.90 11.16
C THR A 197 15.34 -6.05 11.18
N ILE A 198 15.41 -6.94 12.19
CA ILE A 198 14.44 -8.02 12.37
C ILE A 198 13.03 -7.46 12.54
N LEU A 199 12.85 -6.39 13.32
CA LEU A 199 11.56 -5.73 13.45
C LEU A 199 11.02 -5.27 12.09
N LEU A 200 11.84 -4.57 11.31
CA LEU A 200 11.46 -4.08 9.98
C LEU A 200 11.15 -5.23 9.01
N ILE A 201 11.92 -6.32 9.06
CA ILE A 201 11.68 -7.53 8.28
C ILE A 201 10.31 -8.13 8.64
N LEU A 202 10.03 -8.33 9.93
CA LEU A 202 8.77 -8.92 10.38
C LEU A 202 7.57 -8.06 9.96
N PHE A 203 7.64 -6.75 10.14
CA PHE A 203 6.59 -5.83 9.72
C PHE A 203 6.36 -5.88 8.20
N THR A 204 7.44 -5.89 7.41
CA THR A 204 7.38 -5.93 5.95
C THR A 204 6.86 -7.28 5.44
N ILE A 205 7.30 -8.41 6.04
CA ILE A 205 6.86 -9.76 5.68
C ILE A 205 5.34 -9.87 5.81
N GLY A 206 4.74 -9.38 6.89
CA GLY A 206 3.29 -9.49 7.12
C GLY A 206 2.46 -8.90 5.97
N SER A 207 2.86 -7.72 5.48
CA SER A 207 2.19 -7.06 4.37
C SER A 207 2.51 -7.72 3.02
N TYR A 208 3.79 -7.95 2.72
CA TYR A 208 4.24 -8.44 1.42
C TYR A 208 3.78 -9.87 1.14
N SER A 209 3.79 -10.75 2.15
CA SER A 209 3.32 -12.13 2.00
C SER A 209 1.86 -12.18 1.55
N ARG A 210 1.02 -11.30 2.12
CA ARG A 210 -0.40 -11.23 1.82
C ARG A 210 -0.67 -10.67 0.43
N TYR A 211 -0.02 -9.56 0.07
CA TYR A 211 -0.16 -8.97 -1.27
C TYR A 211 0.35 -9.91 -2.36
N MET A 212 1.48 -10.57 -2.14
CA MET A 212 2.04 -11.52 -3.11
C MET A 212 1.17 -12.76 -3.24
N ARG A 213 0.63 -13.28 -2.13
CA ARG A 213 -0.29 -14.42 -2.16
C ARG A 213 -1.53 -14.11 -2.98
N ALA A 214 -2.15 -12.95 -2.75
CA ALA A 214 -3.33 -12.51 -3.51
C ALA A 214 -3.01 -12.40 -5.02
N SER A 215 -1.93 -11.69 -5.35
CA SER A 215 -1.50 -11.51 -6.74
C SER A 215 -1.23 -12.85 -7.43
N MET A 216 -0.56 -13.78 -6.76
CA MET A 216 -0.29 -15.12 -7.30
C MET A 216 -1.54 -15.96 -7.50
N LEU A 217 -2.54 -15.84 -6.62
CA LEU A 217 -3.83 -16.55 -6.78
C LEU A 217 -4.60 -16.04 -8.00
N ASP A 218 -4.57 -14.74 -8.26
CA ASP A 218 -5.19 -14.14 -9.44
C ASP A 218 -4.48 -14.59 -10.74
N GLU A 219 -3.14 -14.55 -10.75
CA GLU A 219 -2.37 -14.97 -11.92
C GLU A 219 -2.52 -16.47 -12.22
N MET A 220 -2.65 -17.33 -11.20
CA MET A 220 -2.86 -18.77 -11.39
C MET A 220 -4.18 -19.12 -12.09
N HIS A 221 -5.19 -18.25 -11.98
CA HIS A 221 -6.51 -18.44 -12.61
C HIS A 221 -6.63 -17.78 -13.99
N SER A 222 -5.59 -17.07 -14.44
CA SER A 222 -5.58 -16.39 -15.73
C SER A 222 -5.55 -17.34 -16.94
N ASP A 223 -6.11 -16.89 -18.06
CA ASP A 223 -6.19 -17.68 -19.28
C ASP A 223 -4.82 -17.94 -19.92
N TYR A 224 -3.87 -17.01 -19.79
CA TYR A 224 -2.54 -17.18 -20.37
C TYR A 224 -1.75 -18.32 -19.69
N ILE A 225 -1.99 -18.58 -18.40
CA ILE A 225 -1.44 -19.75 -17.70
C ILE A 225 -2.09 -21.05 -18.19
N ARG A 226 -3.40 -21.04 -18.46
CA ARG A 226 -4.10 -22.19 -19.07
C ARG A 226 -3.56 -22.50 -20.46
N THR A 227 -3.34 -21.47 -21.29
CA THR A 227 -2.72 -21.62 -22.61
C THR A 227 -1.28 -22.14 -22.51
N ALA A 228 -0.48 -21.64 -21.55
CA ALA A 228 0.88 -22.12 -21.33
C ALA A 228 0.91 -23.62 -20.97
N ARG A 229 -0.06 -24.09 -20.17
CA ARG A 229 -0.23 -25.51 -19.84
C ARG A 229 -0.71 -26.33 -21.04
N ALA A 230 -1.63 -25.80 -21.85
CA ALA A 230 -2.09 -26.46 -23.08
C ALA A 230 -0.96 -26.65 -24.10
N LYS A 231 0.05 -25.75 -24.08
CA LYS A 231 1.29 -25.87 -24.86
C LYS A 231 2.33 -26.85 -24.29
N GLY A 232 2.00 -27.59 -23.22
CA GLY A 232 2.85 -28.65 -22.67
C GLY A 232 3.70 -28.27 -21.46
N LEU A 233 3.59 -27.04 -20.93
CA LEU A 233 4.29 -26.69 -19.68
C LEU A 233 3.62 -27.33 -18.46
N THR A 234 4.43 -27.91 -17.57
CA THR A 234 3.93 -28.41 -16.28
C THR A 234 3.36 -27.28 -15.44
N ARG A 235 2.40 -27.57 -14.54
CA ARG A 235 1.75 -26.55 -13.68
C ARG A 235 2.77 -25.68 -12.95
N GLY A 236 3.79 -26.29 -12.34
CA GLY A 236 4.85 -25.56 -11.63
C GLY A 236 5.67 -24.65 -12.54
N ARG A 237 6.11 -25.15 -13.72
CA ARG A 237 6.88 -24.35 -14.67
C ARG A 237 6.06 -23.19 -15.24
N ALA A 238 4.77 -23.40 -15.54
CA ALA A 238 3.89 -22.35 -16.01
C ALA A 238 3.75 -21.23 -14.97
N ILE A 239 3.53 -21.59 -13.69
CA ILE A 239 3.38 -20.62 -12.60
C ILE A 239 4.69 -19.86 -12.35
N PHE A 240 5.83 -20.55 -12.21
CA PHE A 240 7.10 -19.86 -11.94
C PHE A 240 7.59 -19.00 -13.11
N ARG A 241 7.44 -19.48 -14.35
CA ARG A 241 7.98 -18.77 -15.52
C ARG A 241 7.08 -17.65 -16.02
N HIS A 242 5.76 -17.81 -15.91
CA HIS A 242 4.79 -16.85 -16.44
C HIS A 242 3.96 -16.14 -15.35
N GLY A 243 3.52 -16.86 -14.32
CA GLY A 243 2.68 -16.29 -13.26
C GLY A 243 3.47 -15.39 -12.31
N PHE A 244 4.57 -15.89 -11.75
CA PHE A 244 5.39 -15.16 -10.77
C PHE A 244 5.92 -13.84 -11.32
N ARG A 245 6.39 -13.82 -12.56
CA ARG A 245 6.88 -12.59 -13.22
C ARG A 245 5.80 -11.51 -13.31
N THR A 246 4.56 -11.91 -13.59
CA THR A 246 3.43 -10.98 -13.69
C THR A 246 2.97 -10.52 -12.29
N ALA A 247 2.94 -11.44 -11.32
CA ALA A 247 2.60 -11.13 -9.92
C ALA A 247 3.62 -10.21 -9.23
N LEU A 248 4.86 -10.12 -9.73
CA LEU A 248 5.90 -9.22 -9.21
C LEU A 248 5.66 -7.73 -9.55
N ILE A 249 4.84 -7.41 -10.56
CA ILE A 249 4.58 -6.02 -10.96
C ILE A 249 4.03 -5.18 -9.80
N PRO A 250 2.96 -5.58 -9.09
CA PRO A 250 2.49 -4.84 -7.92
C PRO A 250 3.51 -4.85 -6.76
N MET A 251 4.30 -5.92 -6.59
CA MET A 251 5.33 -5.99 -5.53
C MET A 251 6.45 -4.98 -5.76
N ALA A 252 6.85 -4.77 -7.01
CA ALA A 252 7.84 -3.77 -7.38
C ALA A 252 7.38 -2.34 -7.05
N THR A 253 6.10 -2.05 -7.28
CA THR A 253 5.52 -0.75 -6.91
C THR A 253 5.53 -0.57 -5.40
N LEU A 254 5.08 -1.58 -4.64
CA LEU A 254 5.12 -1.57 -3.18
C LEU A 254 6.55 -1.41 -2.65
N PHE A 255 7.52 -2.07 -3.27
CA PHE A 255 8.94 -1.97 -2.92
C PHE A 255 9.48 -0.57 -3.13
N ALA A 256 9.19 0.05 -4.27
CA ALA A 256 9.61 1.41 -4.56
C ALA A 256 9.04 2.41 -3.54
N PHE A 257 7.76 2.32 -3.19
CA PHE A 257 7.16 3.15 -2.15
C PHE A 257 7.62 2.80 -0.73
N GLY A 258 7.99 1.54 -0.47
CA GLY A 258 8.59 1.12 0.79
C GLY A 258 9.93 1.84 1.06
N ILE A 259 10.73 2.05 0.01
CA ILE A 259 11.93 2.90 0.06
C ILE A 259 11.55 4.38 0.30
N GLY A 260 10.42 4.85 -0.22
CA GLY A 260 9.99 6.24 -0.02
C GLY A 260 9.52 6.49 1.41
N ALA A 261 8.98 5.46 2.04
CA ALA A 261 8.58 5.43 3.44
C ALA A 261 9.78 5.34 4.40
N ILE A 262 11.03 5.36 3.93
CA ILE A 262 12.25 5.31 4.78
C ILE A 262 12.25 6.39 5.88
N ILE A 263 11.53 7.49 5.68
CA ILE A 263 11.51 8.63 6.61
C ILE A 263 10.32 8.56 7.59
N THR A 264 9.15 8.16 7.11
CA THR A 264 7.92 8.10 7.94
C THR A 264 7.77 6.76 8.66
N GLY A 265 8.24 5.67 8.04
CA GLY A 265 7.99 4.30 8.50
C GLY A 265 8.92 3.82 9.60
N ALA A 266 10.07 4.47 9.77
CA ALA A 266 11.02 4.10 10.80
C ALA A 266 11.05 5.06 11.98
N THR A 267 10.25 6.12 12.04
CA THR A 267 10.21 7.06 13.18
C THR A 267 10.06 6.34 14.51
N PHE A 268 9.12 5.39 14.61
CA PHE A 268 8.90 4.63 15.83
C PHE A 268 10.03 3.64 16.12
N THR A 269 10.57 2.98 15.09
CA THR A 269 11.73 2.10 15.22
C THR A 269 12.95 2.88 15.71
N GLU A 270 13.23 4.03 15.11
CA GLU A 270 14.30 4.94 15.46
C GLU A 270 14.20 5.39 16.92
N ARG A 271 13.00 5.86 17.34
CA ARG A 271 12.75 6.30 18.71
C ARG A 271 12.94 5.18 19.73
N VAL A 272 12.39 3.98 19.47
CA VAL A 272 12.42 2.87 20.43
C VAL A 272 13.81 2.25 20.58
N PHE A 273 14.57 2.15 19.48
CA PHE A 273 15.94 1.62 19.50
C PHE A 273 17.00 2.71 19.69
N GLY A 274 16.63 3.98 19.83
CA GLY A 274 17.57 5.08 20.06
C GLY A 274 18.47 5.39 18.87
N TRP A 275 17.96 5.23 17.65
CA TRP A 275 18.66 5.61 16.41
C TRP A 275 18.25 7.03 16.02
N TYR A 276 19.21 7.95 16.00
CA TYR A 276 18.96 9.37 15.69
C TYR A 276 18.87 9.62 14.18
N GLY A 277 17.81 9.12 13.56
CA GLY A 277 17.52 9.31 12.14
C GLY A 277 16.62 10.52 11.86
N MET A 278 16.07 10.56 10.65
CA MET A 278 15.15 11.58 10.15
C MET A 278 13.78 11.51 10.83
N GLY A 279 13.30 10.31 11.14
CA GLY A 279 12.01 10.11 11.77
C GLY A 279 12.01 10.61 13.21
N ASP A 280 13.05 10.27 13.99
CA ASP A 280 13.27 10.83 15.33
C ASP A 280 13.41 12.36 15.29
N TRP A 281 14.09 12.91 14.28
CA TRP A 281 14.27 14.35 14.15
C TRP A 281 12.99 15.12 13.85
N LEU A 282 12.03 14.51 13.14
CA LEU A 282 10.70 15.08 12.98
C LEU A 282 10.01 15.26 14.33
N ILE A 283 10.03 14.22 15.17
CA ILE A 283 9.44 14.29 16.51
C ILE A 283 10.15 15.34 17.35
N TYR A 284 11.48 15.37 17.30
CA TYR A 284 12.27 16.40 17.98
C TYR A 284 11.92 17.82 17.51
N GLY A 285 11.76 18.04 16.21
CA GLY A 285 11.38 19.34 15.64
C GLY A 285 9.98 19.78 16.09
N ILE A 286 9.03 18.85 16.20
CA ILE A 286 7.69 19.11 16.73
C ILE A 286 7.75 19.43 18.22
N ASP A 287 8.47 18.64 19.02
CA ASP A 287 8.60 18.84 20.47
C ASP A 287 9.30 20.17 20.81
N THR A 288 10.31 20.55 20.02
CA THR A 288 11.03 21.83 20.16
C THR A 288 10.36 22.99 19.46
N GLN A 289 9.26 22.73 18.74
CA GLN A 289 8.50 23.72 17.95
C GLN A 289 9.37 24.48 16.93
N ASP A 290 10.34 23.77 16.34
CA ASP A 290 11.28 24.30 15.35
C ASP A 290 10.74 24.10 13.93
N ILE A 291 10.45 25.23 13.28
CA ILE A 291 9.91 25.26 11.90
C ILE A 291 10.96 24.74 10.90
N ASN A 292 12.23 25.12 11.06
CA ASN A 292 13.27 24.79 10.08
C ASN A 292 13.59 23.29 10.09
N ILE A 293 13.64 22.67 11.28
CA ILE A 293 13.82 21.21 11.41
C ILE A 293 12.64 20.48 10.76
N THR A 294 11.42 20.84 11.15
CA THR A 294 10.20 20.17 10.67
C THR A 294 10.09 20.25 9.15
N LEU A 295 10.43 21.41 8.59
CA LEU A 295 10.39 21.67 7.17
C LEU A 295 11.50 20.94 6.39
N ALA A 296 12.72 20.86 6.94
CA ALA A 296 13.81 20.09 6.33
C ALA A 296 13.44 18.60 6.23
N VAL A 297 12.84 18.04 7.28
CA VAL A 297 12.34 16.66 7.27
C VAL A 297 11.18 16.50 6.28
N ALA A 298 10.24 17.44 6.24
CA ALA A 298 9.11 17.40 5.30
C ALA A 298 9.56 17.51 3.84
N PHE A 299 10.51 18.39 3.52
CA PHE A 299 11.12 18.52 2.20
C PHE A 299 11.75 17.20 1.77
N PHE A 300 12.58 16.60 2.63
CA PHE A 300 13.25 15.33 2.33
C PHE A 300 12.25 14.16 2.21
N SER A 301 11.19 14.18 3.01
CA SER A 301 10.08 13.22 2.95
C SER A 301 9.34 13.30 1.61
N ALA A 302 8.96 14.51 1.22
CA ALA A 302 8.29 14.76 -0.06
C ALA A 302 9.21 14.32 -1.21
N LEU A 303 10.48 14.71 -1.19
CA LEU A 303 11.46 14.32 -2.20
C LEU A 303 11.59 12.79 -2.30
N SER A 304 11.70 12.09 -1.17
CA SER A 304 11.84 10.63 -1.16
C SER A 304 10.60 9.92 -1.69
N VAL A 305 9.40 10.38 -1.35
CA VAL A 305 8.15 9.84 -1.90
C VAL A 305 8.08 10.05 -3.42
N LEU A 306 8.48 11.23 -3.92
CA LEU A 306 8.50 11.54 -5.34
C LEU A 306 9.54 10.68 -6.09
N LEU A 307 10.74 10.52 -5.53
CA LEU A 307 11.78 9.62 -6.06
C LEU A 307 11.31 8.16 -6.08
N SER A 308 10.58 7.72 -5.07
CA SER A 308 9.96 6.40 -5.03
C SER A 308 8.88 6.22 -6.09
N GLY A 309 8.08 7.23 -6.36
CA GLY A 309 7.13 7.20 -7.47
C GLY A 309 7.84 7.10 -8.83
N LEU A 310 8.97 7.80 -9.00
CA LEU A 310 9.80 7.67 -10.20
C LEU A 310 10.39 6.26 -10.31
N LEU A 311 10.92 5.73 -9.21
CA LEU A 311 11.49 4.39 -9.14
C LEU A 311 10.43 3.31 -9.45
N SER A 312 9.22 3.45 -8.90
CA SER A 312 8.08 2.58 -9.16
C SER A 312 7.78 2.48 -10.66
N ASP A 313 7.74 3.62 -11.35
CA ASP A 313 7.40 3.65 -12.76
C ASP A 313 8.52 3.09 -13.63
N ILE A 314 9.79 3.30 -13.23
CA ILE A 314 10.94 2.68 -13.91
C ILE A 314 10.88 1.15 -13.76
N ILE A 315 10.67 0.64 -12.55
CA ILE A 315 10.65 -0.81 -12.30
C ILE A 315 9.43 -1.44 -13.02
N THR A 316 8.27 -0.80 -12.94
CA THR A 316 7.06 -1.28 -13.64
C THR A 316 7.25 -1.27 -15.16
N ALA A 317 7.85 -0.23 -15.74
CA ALA A 317 8.14 -0.18 -17.17
C ALA A 317 9.20 -1.22 -17.62
N ALA A 318 10.11 -1.63 -16.71
CA ALA A 318 11.08 -2.68 -16.98
C ALA A 318 10.49 -4.09 -16.86
N LEU A 319 9.57 -4.30 -15.90
CA LEU A 319 8.92 -5.59 -15.65
C LEU A 319 7.78 -5.89 -16.64
N ASP A 320 6.96 -4.88 -16.98
CA ASP A 320 5.81 -5.04 -17.87
C ASP A 320 6.13 -4.60 -19.31
N PRO A 321 6.29 -5.55 -20.26
CA PRO A 321 6.51 -5.22 -21.65
C PRO A 321 5.28 -4.56 -22.32
N ARG A 322 4.07 -4.68 -21.74
CA ARG A 322 2.83 -4.12 -22.32
C ARG A 322 2.82 -2.59 -22.28
N VAL A 323 3.40 -2.00 -21.23
CA VAL A 323 3.55 -0.53 -21.10
C VAL A 323 4.41 0.03 -22.24
N ARG A 324 5.37 -0.75 -22.73
CA ARG A 324 6.24 -0.37 -23.86
C ARG A 324 5.51 -0.39 -25.21
N VAL A 325 4.42 -1.14 -25.36
CA VAL A 325 3.64 -1.26 -26.62
C VAL A 325 2.59 -0.15 -26.77
N LEU A 326 2.19 0.48 -25.67
CA LEU A 326 1.27 1.63 -25.64
C LEU A 326 1.95 2.99 -25.88
N TRP A 327 3.28 3.04 -26.02
CA TRP A 327 3.93 4.19 -26.64
C TRP A 327 3.35 4.36 -28.04
N PRO A 328 2.89 5.56 -28.44
CA PRO A 328 2.12 5.74 -29.66
C PRO A 328 2.99 5.41 -30.87
N ARG A 329 3.00 4.15 -31.28
CA ARG A 329 3.02 3.85 -32.70
C ARG A 329 1.72 4.41 -33.19
N ALA A 330 1.84 5.54 -33.91
CA ALA A 330 0.78 6.23 -34.60
C ALA A 330 -0.37 5.28 -34.88
N VAL A 331 -1.55 5.62 -34.34
CA VAL A 331 -2.82 5.02 -34.70
C VAL A 331 -2.75 4.69 -36.19
N ARG A 332 -2.55 3.41 -36.53
CA ARG A 332 -2.82 2.98 -37.89
C ARG A 332 -4.31 3.23 -37.99
N THR A 333 -4.66 4.27 -38.73
CA THR A 333 -6.03 4.55 -39.12
C THR A 333 -6.67 3.21 -39.47
N PRO A 334 -7.84 2.88 -38.91
CA PRO A 334 -8.52 1.66 -39.32
C PRO A 334 -8.68 1.76 -40.84
N HIS A 335 -8.07 0.83 -41.58
CA HIS A 335 -8.38 0.71 -43.00
C HIS A 335 -9.90 0.62 -43.11
N PRO A 336 -10.53 1.39 -44.01
CA PRO A 336 -11.96 1.26 -44.23
C PRO A 336 -12.21 -0.20 -44.55
N ILE A 337 -12.94 -0.87 -43.67
CA ILE A 337 -13.39 -2.24 -43.89
C ILE A 337 -14.20 -2.17 -45.17
N GLY A 338 -13.60 -2.65 -46.27
CA GLY A 338 -14.30 -2.81 -47.54
C GLY A 338 -15.56 -3.60 -47.23
N VAL A 339 -16.72 -2.97 -47.45
CA VAL A 339 -18.01 -3.62 -47.33
C VAL A 339 -18.00 -4.76 -48.33
N LEU A 340 -17.76 -5.98 -47.85
CA LEU A 340 -17.93 -7.18 -48.66
C LEU A 340 -19.39 -7.17 -49.13
N PRO A 341 -19.67 -7.34 -50.43
CA PRO A 341 -21.04 -7.41 -50.92
C PRO A 341 -21.76 -8.53 -50.18
N ARG A 342 -22.90 -8.19 -49.55
CA ARG A 342 -23.79 -9.16 -48.90
C ARG A 342 -24.15 -10.25 -49.91
N ARG A 343 -23.54 -11.42 -49.78
CA ARG A 343 -24.05 -12.62 -50.45
C ARG A 343 -25.34 -13.02 -49.75
N SER A 344 -26.42 -13.07 -50.51
CA SER A 344 -27.71 -13.61 -50.08
C SER A 344 -27.51 -15.02 -49.52
N PRO A 345 -28.10 -15.37 -48.36
CA PRO A 345 -28.05 -16.75 -47.89
C PRO A 345 -28.78 -17.66 -48.88
N PRO A 346 -28.29 -18.89 -49.14
CA PRO A 346 -29.02 -19.84 -49.97
C PRO A 346 -30.35 -20.21 -49.28
N PRO A 347 -31.41 -20.51 -50.04
CA PRO A 347 -32.70 -20.84 -49.48
C PRO A 347 -32.61 -22.11 -48.62
N ILE A 348 -33.13 -22.03 -47.40
CA ILE A 348 -33.24 -23.14 -46.46
C ILE A 348 -34.22 -24.14 -47.07
N ARG A 349 -33.70 -25.29 -47.53
CA ARG A 349 -34.52 -26.41 -48.00
C ARG A 349 -35.07 -27.14 -46.78
N VAL A 350 -36.30 -26.78 -46.39
CA VAL A 350 -37.03 -27.48 -45.31
C VAL A 350 -37.34 -28.90 -45.78
N LEU A 351 -36.66 -29.87 -45.18
CA LEU A 351 -36.93 -31.29 -45.39
C LEU A 351 -38.19 -31.66 -44.60
N VAL A 352 -39.34 -31.60 -45.26
CA VAL A 352 -40.61 -32.12 -44.73
C VAL A 352 -40.52 -33.65 -44.70
N ARG A 353 -40.45 -34.24 -43.50
CA ARG A 353 -40.65 -35.68 -43.30
C ARG A 353 -42.14 -35.99 -43.52
N PRO A 354 -42.52 -36.94 -44.39
CA PRO A 354 -43.91 -37.35 -44.50
C PRO A 354 -44.28 -38.22 -43.29
N THR A 355 -45.12 -37.68 -42.40
CA THR A 355 -45.88 -38.44 -41.41
C THR A 355 -47.03 -39.16 -42.12
N GLY A 356 -46.85 -40.45 -42.41
CA GLY A 356 -47.94 -41.31 -42.84
C GLY A 356 -48.48 -42.12 -41.67
N ARG A 357 -49.61 -41.71 -41.08
CA ARG A 357 -50.54 -42.66 -40.44
C ARG A 357 -51.97 -42.19 -40.64
N LYS A 358 -52.74 -43.04 -41.31
CA LYS A 358 -54.13 -42.86 -41.75
C LYS A 358 -55.07 -42.60 -40.58
N ILE A 359 -56.02 -41.71 -40.82
CA ILE A 359 -57.22 -41.47 -40.03
C ILE A 359 -58.32 -42.40 -40.57
N SER A 360 -59.16 -42.98 -39.70
CA SER A 360 -60.60 -43.07 -39.98
C SER A 360 -61.42 -43.26 -38.69
N PRO A 361 -62.64 -42.71 -38.63
CA PRO A 361 -63.42 -42.45 -37.42
C PRO A 361 -64.51 -43.49 -37.19
N HIS A 362 -64.91 -43.77 -35.95
CA HIS A 362 -66.27 -44.22 -35.64
C HIS A 362 -66.64 -43.95 -34.17
N ASP A 363 -67.77 -43.23 -34.05
CA ASP A 363 -68.86 -43.35 -33.09
C ASP A 363 -68.73 -42.85 -31.64
N HIS A 364 -69.57 -41.84 -31.39
CA HIS A 364 -70.06 -41.34 -30.11
C HIS A 364 -70.60 -42.44 -29.20
N VAL A 365 -70.41 -42.32 -27.88
CA VAL A 365 -71.47 -42.28 -26.85
C VAL A 365 -70.88 -41.76 -25.53
N ALA A 366 -71.68 -40.94 -24.86
CA ALA A 366 -71.44 -40.31 -23.56
C ALA A 366 -71.23 -41.32 -22.43
N GLY A 367 -70.37 -40.98 -21.46
CA GLY A 367 -70.16 -41.80 -20.29
C GLY A 367 -69.24 -41.12 -19.26
N SER A 368 -69.88 -40.74 -18.17
CA SER A 368 -69.38 -40.33 -16.87
C SER A 368 -68.10 -41.02 -16.33
N HIS A 369 -67.41 -40.25 -15.49
CA HIS A 369 -66.51 -40.63 -14.39
C HIS A 369 -65.05 -41.05 -14.66
N ARG A 370 -64.19 -40.35 -13.90
CA ARG A 370 -62.90 -40.74 -13.29
C ARG A 370 -61.73 -41.04 -14.21
N VAL A 371 -60.71 -40.19 -14.09
CA VAL A 371 -59.30 -40.60 -14.14
C VAL A 371 -58.63 -40.13 -12.85
N ASP A 372 -58.60 -41.04 -11.87
CA ASP A 372 -57.47 -41.17 -10.95
C ASP A 372 -56.39 -41.99 -11.67
N GLY A 373 -55.12 -41.65 -11.49
CA GLY A 373 -54.04 -42.65 -11.67
C GLY A 373 -52.83 -42.22 -12.48
N CYS A 374 -51.92 -41.47 -11.84
CA CYS A 374 -50.53 -41.92 -11.66
C CYS A 374 -50.00 -41.16 -10.44
N GLY A 375 -49.95 -41.69 -9.22
CA GLY A 375 -49.69 -43.08 -8.84
C GLY A 375 -48.26 -43.17 -8.30
N ARG A 376 -48.12 -42.94 -7.00
CA ARG A 376 -46.88 -43.10 -6.21
C ARG A 376 -46.34 -44.54 -6.27
N SER A 377 -45.01 -44.67 -6.21
CA SER A 377 -44.31 -45.74 -5.49
C SER A 377 -42.92 -45.27 -5.07
N ARG A 378 -42.30 -45.64 -3.94
CA ARG A 378 -42.67 -46.17 -2.62
C ARG A 378 -41.35 -46.12 -1.83
N ILE A 379 -41.41 -45.68 -0.56
CA ILE A 379 -40.80 -46.32 0.64
C ILE A 379 -39.26 -46.54 0.61
N ARG A 380 -38.47 -46.00 1.56
CA ARG A 380 -38.36 -46.61 2.90
C ARG A 380 -37.89 -45.65 4.00
N THR A 381 -38.45 -45.93 5.17
CA THR A 381 -38.32 -45.36 6.51
C THR A 381 -37.06 -45.81 7.27
N GLY A 382 -36.66 -44.97 8.23
CA GLY A 382 -35.88 -45.28 9.43
C GLY A 382 -35.52 -43.96 10.15
N ARG A 383 -36.32 -43.48 11.13
CA ARG A 383 -36.10 -43.55 12.60
C ARG A 383 -34.66 -43.13 12.98
N THR A 384 -34.37 -42.10 13.77
CA THR A 384 -35.00 -41.63 15.04
C THR A 384 -34.58 -40.19 15.42
N SER A 385 -35.52 -39.49 16.07
CA SER A 385 -35.39 -38.60 17.25
C SER A 385 -34.62 -37.26 17.20
N THR A 386 -35.41 -36.17 17.38
CA THR A 386 -35.27 -35.04 18.35
C THR A 386 -33.99 -34.19 18.34
N THR A 387 -33.95 -32.84 18.38
CA THR A 387 -34.90 -31.78 18.75
C THR A 387 -34.28 -30.40 18.41
N HIS A 388 -35.12 -29.39 18.24
CA HIS A 388 -34.90 -27.92 18.34
C HIS A 388 -34.35 -27.06 17.17
N ARG A 389 -35.29 -26.20 16.70
CA ARG A 389 -35.32 -24.93 15.92
C ARG A 389 -34.38 -23.79 16.41
N PRO A 390 -34.36 -22.58 15.78
CA PRO A 390 -34.38 -22.22 14.34
C PRO A 390 -33.50 -20.97 13.96
N ALA A 391 -33.60 -20.56 12.69
CA ALA A 391 -33.54 -19.18 12.15
C ALA A 391 -32.15 -18.52 11.98
N LEU A 392 -31.85 -17.67 10.99
CA LEU A 392 -32.55 -17.09 9.83
C LEU A 392 -31.43 -16.34 9.05
N TYR A 393 -31.32 -16.48 7.73
CA TYR A 393 -31.02 -15.35 6.84
C TYR A 393 -31.33 -15.75 5.40
N ALA A 394 -32.40 -15.15 4.89
CA ALA A 394 -32.96 -15.37 3.57
C ALA A 394 -32.41 -14.34 2.58
N GLN A 395 -32.20 -14.85 1.35
CA GLN A 395 -32.58 -14.25 0.07
C GLN A 395 -32.27 -12.77 -0.21
N GLN A 396 -31.48 -12.56 -1.26
CA GLN A 396 -31.90 -11.71 -2.38
C GLN A 396 -31.12 -12.07 -3.66
N ALA A 397 -31.79 -12.81 -4.55
CA ALA A 397 -31.46 -12.91 -5.96
C ALA A 397 -32.79 -12.80 -6.71
N GLY A 398 -33.01 -11.69 -7.41
CA GLY A 398 -34.25 -11.38 -8.11
C GLY A 398 -33.95 -10.46 -9.28
N ALA A 399 -34.20 -10.99 -10.47
CA ALA A 399 -33.71 -10.51 -11.74
C ALA A 399 -34.42 -9.25 -12.27
N VAL A 400 -33.62 -8.50 -13.01
CA VAL A 400 -33.92 -7.50 -14.02
C VAL A 400 -35.05 -7.93 -14.96
N ARG A 401 -36.05 -7.07 -15.17
CA ARG A 401 -36.78 -6.98 -16.46
C ARG A 401 -37.27 -5.55 -16.75
N CYS A 402 -37.06 -5.19 -18.01
CA CYS A 402 -37.31 -3.91 -18.66
C CYS A 402 -38.79 -3.67 -18.98
N ALA A 403 -39.21 -2.40 -18.89
CA ALA A 403 -40.15 -1.65 -19.75
C ALA A 403 -40.58 -0.41 -18.93
N GLY A 404 -40.47 0.86 -19.32
CA GLY A 404 -40.40 1.46 -20.63
C GLY A 404 -41.71 2.18 -20.94
N THR A 405 -41.92 3.41 -20.45
CA THR A 405 -42.79 4.43 -21.08
C THR A 405 -42.64 5.81 -20.41
N ARG A 406 -42.52 6.85 -21.25
CA ARG A 406 -42.42 8.29 -20.93
C ARG A 406 -43.77 8.88 -20.46
N ARG A 407 -43.75 9.83 -19.52
CA ARG A 407 -44.11 11.26 -19.69
C ARG A 407 -44.40 11.94 -18.34
N ASP A 408 -43.90 13.17 -18.25
CA ASP A 408 -44.35 14.35 -17.47
C ASP A 408 -45.04 14.16 -16.11
N VAL A 409 -44.50 14.81 -15.07
CA VAL A 409 -45.11 16.00 -14.43
C VAL A 409 -44.04 16.73 -13.61
N ARG A 410 -43.78 18.00 -13.97
CA ARG A 410 -43.14 19.00 -13.11
C ARG A 410 -44.06 19.32 -11.91
N ARG A 411 -43.54 19.35 -10.67
CA ARG A 411 -43.74 20.42 -9.66
C ARG A 411 -43.23 20.04 -8.26
N GLY A 412 -42.64 21.03 -7.58
CA GLY A 412 -42.25 21.07 -6.15
C GLY A 412 -40.79 20.70 -5.92
N VAL A 413 -39.78 21.59 -5.92
CA VAL A 413 -39.60 22.90 -5.25
C VAL A 413 -39.87 22.84 -3.74
N ARG A 414 -38.76 22.92 -3.00
CA ARG A 414 -38.60 23.33 -1.57
C ARG A 414 -39.13 22.36 -0.51
N ALA A 415 -38.23 21.58 0.09
CA ALA A 415 -38.11 21.37 1.54
C ALA A 415 -37.05 20.30 1.85
N ALA A 416 -35.79 20.71 2.02
CA ALA A 416 -34.78 19.94 2.78
C ALA A 416 -33.54 20.81 3.01
N THR A 417 -33.76 22.01 3.53
CA THR A 417 -32.73 22.73 4.28
C THR A 417 -33.22 22.68 5.73
N THR A 418 -32.30 22.55 6.69
CA THR A 418 -32.51 22.50 8.16
C THR A 418 -32.56 21.09 8.76
N ALA A 419 -31.39 20.54 9.09
CA ALA A 419 -31.16 19.74 10.31
C ALA A 419 -29.64 19.51 10.50
N ALA A 420 -28.91 20.60 10.69
CA ALA A 420 -27.59 20.60 11.32
C ALA A 420 -27.74 21.41 12.61
N LEU A 421 -27.95 20.73 13.73
CA LEU A 421 -27.69 21.22 15.10
C LEU A 421 -28.16 20.15 16.11
N ARG A 422 -27.24 19.79 17.02
CA ARG A 422 -27.38 18.93 18.22
C ARG A 422 -27.21 17.42 18.00
N LEU A 423 -25.95 16.98 18.05
CA LEU A 423 -25.36 16.31 19.22
C LEU A 423 -23.84 16.26 19.08
#